data_AF-A0A844BDE5-F1
#
_entry.id   AF-A0A844BDE5-F1
#
_cell.length_a   1.000
_cell.length_b   1.000
_cell.length_c   1.000
_cell.angle_alpha   90.00
_cell.angle_beta   90.00
_cell.angle_gamma   90.00
#
_symmetry.space_group_name_H-M   'P 1'
#
loop_
_entity.id
_entity.type
_entity.pdbx_description
1 polymer ?
#
loop_
_entity_poly.entity_id
_entity_poly.type
_entity_poly.pdbx_seq_one_letter_code
_entity_poly.pdbx_strand_id
1 'polypeptide(L)'
;MFKVLLATLLLAAASLAGAAPAVLAPSRFNDTSLVDAAPLGTRTPLLLVHGLGGGNEGWENFLRAYEQNASWRAMFKPYSFIYSTAASEVLQDPAAPRTISAVGAALRAQMQLFYGKPQAAPDYGFGNKRVVILAHSMGGLVARAMMQEQVFADGQRGGDKVLHLIALATPHHGTPLADVAVKLGLQTVAEISDTWPGFISGSAWTNYDGLDLASPACNGWLATLNNYAPLNGAVLGKCGAVAGVPLPGFYEKIVAYGARDLQSPDLAISFGAFKPGSSASLVPSYSYLHDSLPRSYGNDAVVPLASAQFEGAPVFRRAQAYACDHRYIRRGYQQAVIIWKGSYDEWAFCQATPGDAAYTSGSGSGYAVSGSIFGAPGGIIDTIKAATQAERVMDWAEMAFAAALRAPSPPATSIGMGFYYRYYATSNAYVGVKDGVVFYMGPASGQQLVGVATLASLLASAQAAGY
;
A
#
# COMPACT_ATOMS: atom_id res chain seq x y z
N MET A 1 -8.48 -47.22 46.71
CA MET A 1 -7.12 -46.65 46.79
C MET A 1 -6.58 -46.49 45.37
N PHE A 2 -7.20 -45.61 44.59
CA PHE A 2 -6.85 -45.22 43.22
C PHE A 2 -7.90 -44.17 42.80
N LYS A 3 -7.47 -43.14 42.06
CA LYS A 3 -8.25 -42.00 41.55
C LYS A 3 -8.44 -40.83 42.53
N VAL A 4 -7.75 -39.73 42.20
CA VAL A 4 -8.04 -38.29 42.43
C VAL A 4 -6.73 -37.60 42.81
N LEU A 5 -5.87 -37.37 41.82
CA LEU A 5 -4.74 -36.41 41.86
C LEU A 5 -4.13 -36.28 40.46
N LEU A 6 -4.92 -35.79 39.50
CA LEU A 6 -4.41 -35.25 38.23
C LEU A 6 -5.45 -34.28 37.64
N ALA A 7 -5.71 -33.20 38.39
CA ALA A 7 -6.55 -32.09 37.95
C ALA A 7 -6.08 -30.82 38.67
N THR A 8 -4.80 -30.48 38.52
CA THR A 8 -4.23 -29.22 38.95
C THR A 8 -3.70 -28.47 37.73
N LEU A 9 -4.46 -27.44 37.35
CA LEU A 9 -4.08 -26.26 36.56
C LEU A 9 -3.58 -26.50 35.12
N LEU A 10 -4.52 -26.89 34.26
CA LEU A 10 -4.64 -26.29 32.93
C LEU A 10 -5.55 -25.07 33.07
N LEU A 11 -5.00 -23.90 33.38
CA LEU A 11 -5.71 -22.62 33.26
C LEU A 11 -4.80 -21.55 32.66
N ALA A 12 -5.17 -21.14 31.45
CA ALA A 12 -4.92 -19.85 30.83
C ALA A 12 -3.45 -19.39 30.74
N ALA A 13 -2.71 -19.96 29.80
CA ALA A 13 -1.86 -19.12 28.96
C ALA A 13 -2.78 -18.35 28.00
N ALA A 14 -3.53 -17.38 28.52
CA ALA A 14 -3.97 -16.28 27.68
C ALA A 14 -2.67 -15.61 27.23
N SER A 15 -2.32 -15.76 25.96
CA SER A 15 -1.28 -14.96 25.34
C SER A 15 -1.67 -13.50 25.56
N LEU A 16 -1.06 -12.87 26.56
CA LEU A 16 -0.96 -11.43 26.62
C LEU A 16 -0.21 -11.06 25.34
N ALA A 17 -0.97 -10.73 24.29
CA ALA A 17 -0.45 -10.07 23.11
C ALA A 17 0.03 -8.70 23.61
N GLY A 18 1.23 -8.66 24.17
CA GLY A 18 1.90 -7.42 24.50
C GLY A 18 1.98 -6.59 23.23
N ALA A 19 1.70 -5.30 23.33
CA ALA A 19 1.88 -4.35 22.25
C ALA A 19 3.21 -4.61 21.55
N ALA A 20 3.15 -4.98 20.27
CA ALA A 20 4.33 -5.31 19.52
C ALA A 20 4.98 -4.01 19.05
N PRO A 21 6.29 -3.82 19.28
CA PRO A 21 7.01 -2.69 18.71
C PRO A 21 6.89 -2.75 17.18
N ALA A 22 6.92 -1.59 16.53
CA ALA A 22 6.87 -1.51 15.08
C ALA A 22 7.99 -2.37 14.47
N VAL A 23 7.61 -3.40 13.70
CA VAL A 23 8.50 -4.45 13.22
C VAL A 23 8.30 -4.72 11.74
N LEU A 24 9.41 -4.89 11.03
CA LEU A 24 9.42 -5.42 9.67
C LEU A 24 9.93 -6.87 9.70
N ALA A 25 9.21 -7.78 9.07
CA ALA A 25 9.60 -9.17 8.97
C ALA A 25 9.12 -9.79 7.65
N PRO A 26 9.69 -10.92 7.20
CA PRO A 26 9.05 -11.75 6.19
C PRO A 26 7.60 -12.05 6.58
N SER A 27 6.67 -11.97 5.63
CA SER A 27 5.25 -12.14 5.93
C SER A 27 4.97 -13.54 6.48
N ARG A 28 4.06 -13.59 7.44
CA ARG A 28 3.57 -14.82 8.06
C ARG A 28 2.08 -14.97 7.77
N PHE A 29 1.53 -16.15 7.95
CA PHE A 29 0.08 -16.33 8.06
C PHE A 29 -0.36 -16.04 9.50
N ASN A 30 -1.67 -15.99 9.72
CA ASN A 30 -2.24 -15.77 11.05
C ASN A 30 -1.88 -16.86 12.07
N ASP A 31 -1.57 -18.08 11.61
CA ASP A 31 -1.04 -19.17 12.44
C ASP A 31 0.46 -19.02 12.75
N THR A 32 1.07 -17.88 12.38
CA THR A 32 2.48 -17.51 12.52
C THR A 32 3.45 -18.26 11.60
N SER A 33 2.99 -19.20 10.77
CA SER A 33 3.86 -19.87 9.80
C SER A 33 4.39 -18.89 8.75
N LEU A 34 5.61 -19.10 8.25
CA LEU A 34 6.20 -18.26 7.22
C LEU A 34 5.49 -18.50 5.88
N VAL A 35 5.06 -17.43 5.22
CA VAL A 35 4.47 -17.51 3.86
C VAL A 35 5.52 -17.94 2.85
N ASP A 36 6.74 -17.43 3.00
CA ASP A 36 7.85 -17.72 2.10
C ASP A 36 9.17 -17.79 2.88
N ALA A 37 9.62 -19.03 3.13
CA ALA A 37 10.88 -19.30 3.81
C ALA A 37 12.11 -19.21 2.89
N ALA A 38 11.95 -19.04 1.57
CA ALA A 38 13.08 -19.00 0.66
C ALA A 38 13.81 -17.65 0.73
N PRO A 39 15.15 -17.60 0.49
CA PRO A 39 15.90 -16.37 0.31
C PRO A 39 15.25 -15.42 -0.70
N LEU A 40 15.45 -14.10 -0.56
CA LEU A 40 14.92 -13.14 -1.54
C LEU A 40 15.43 -13.45 -2.95
N GLY A 41 16.74 -13.70 -3.09
CA GLY A 41 17.37 -14.00 -4.37
C GLY A 41 17.15 -12.88 -5.39
N THR A 42 16.74 -13.23 -6.61
CA THR A 42 16.48 -12.27 -7.69
C THR A 42 15.18 -11.49 -7.54
N ARG A 43 14.36 -11.85 -6.55
CA ARG A 43 13.01 -11.32 -6.38
C ARG A 43 13.01 -9.89 -5.84
N THR A 44 11.94 -9.16 -6.12
CA THR A 44 11.70 -7.84 -5.55
C THR A 44 11.05 -7.98 -4.16
N PRO A 45 11.50 -7.25 -3.13
CA PRO A 45 10.75 -7.18 -1.88
C PRO A 45 9.41 -6.47 -2.09
N LEU A 46 8.32 -7.11 -1.71
CA LEU A 46 6.99 -6.50 -1.61
C LEU A 46 6.67 -6.24 -0.14
N LEU A 47 6.59 -4.98 0.25
CA LEU A 47 6.31 -4.55 1.60
C LEU A 47 4.81 -4.27 1.79
N LEU A 48 4.18 -4.98 2.71
CA LEU A 48 2.78 -4.87 3.09
C LEU A 48 2.64 -3.94 4.30
N VAL A 49 1.86 -2.86 4.16
CA VAL A 49 1.66 -1.85 5.21
C VAL A 49 0.18 -1.69 5.51
N HIS A 50 -0.27 -2.23 6.65
CA HIS A 50 -1.67 -2.21 7.05
C HIS A 50 -2.13 -0.80 7.48
N GLY A 51 -3.44 -0.62 7.63
CA GLY A 51 -4.07 0.59 8.15
C GLY A 51 -4.54 0.46 9.60
N LEU A 52 -5.48 1.33 9.98
CA LEU A 52 -6.07 1.39 11.32
C LEU A 52 -6.75 0.09 11.73
N GLY A 53 -6.53 -0.28 12.99
CA GLY A 53 -7.04 -1.51 13.58
C GLY A 53 -6.51 -2.77 12.92
N GLY A 54 -5.66 -2.70 11.89
CA GLY A 54 -5.16 -3.86 11.17
C GLY A 54 -3.85 -4.39 11.74
N GLY A 55 -3.44 -5.52 11.19
CA GLY A 55 -2.14 -6.13 11.39
C GLY A 55 -1.82 -7.02 10.19
N ASN A 56 -1.11 -8.12 10.45
CA ASN A 56 -0.80 -9.09 9.41
C ASN A 56 -2.05 -9.82 8.90
N GLU A 57 -3.11 -9.91 9.70
CA GLU A 57 -4.36 -10.58 9.36
C GLU A 57 -5.10 -9.93 8.18
N GLY A 58 -4.90 -8.63 7.97
CA GLY A 58 -5.47 -7.92 6.83
C GLY A 58 -4.91 -8.36 5.47
N TRP A 59 -3.79 -9.08 5.47
CA TRP A 59 -3.12 -9.54 4.26
C TRP A 59 -3.32 -11.02 3.97
N GLU A 60 -3.98 -11.77 4.84
CA GLU A 60 -4.08 -13.23 4.78
C GLU A 60 -4.53 -13.73 3.40
N ASN A 61 -5.57 -13.13 2.82
CA ASN A 61 -6.09 -13.54 1.51
C ASN A 61 -5.10 -13.25 0.37
N PHE A 62 -4.42 -12.10 0.41
CA PHE A 62 -3.37 -11.78 -0.55
C PHE A 62 -2.21 -12.76 -0.44
N LEU A 63 -1.80 -13.10 0.79
CA LEU A 63 -0.70 -14.03 1.06
C LEU A 63 -1.04 -15.47 0.63
N ARG A 64 -2.28 -15.92 0.83
CA ARG A 64 -2.77 -17.22 0.36
C ARG A 64 -2.79 -17.30 -1.16
N ALA A 65 -3.23 -16.24 -1.82
CA ALA A 65 -3.15 -16.16 -3.27
C ALA A 65 -1.70 -16.16 -3.76
N TYR A 66 -0.80 -15.44 -3.10
CA TYR A 66 0.63 -15.48 -3.41
C TYR A 66 1.22 -16.89 -3.32
N GLU A 67 0.92 -17.63 -2.24
CA GLU A 67 1.43 -18.98 -2.04
C GLU A 67 1.06 -19.94 -3.18
N GLN A 68 -0.16 -19.78 -3.73
CA GLN A 68 -0.69 -20.60 -4.82
C GLN A 68 -0.21 -20.17 -6.22
N ASN A 69 0.31 -18.94 -6.38
CA ASN A 69 0.69 -18.40 -7.68
C ASN A 69 2.21 -18.48 -7.89
N ALA A 70 2.68 -19.57 -8.52
CA ALA A 70 4.10 -19.78 -8.80
C ALA A 70 4.77 -18.61 -9.55
N SER A 71 4.04 -17.96 -10.46
CA SER A 71 4.54 -16.78 -11.19
C SER A 71 4.77 -15.57 -10.29
N TRP A 72 3.96 -15.39 -9.24
CA TRP A 72 4.14 -14.31 -8.27
C TRP A 72 5.32 -14.62 -7.34
N ARG A 73 5.43 -15.87 -6.88
CA ARG A 73 6.56 -16.31 -6.05
C ARG A 73 7.91 -16.20 -6.75
N ALA A 74 7.94 -16.34 -8.08
CA ALA A 74 9.14 -16.12 -8.88
C ALA A 74 9.47 -14.62 -9.06
N MET A 75 8.51 -13.73 -8.82
CA MET A 75 8.62 -12.30 -9.09
C MET A 75 9.01 -11.50 -7.85
N PHE A 76 8.28 -11.68 -6.76
CA PHE A 76 8.47 -10.92 -5.52
C PHE A 76 8.43 -11.82 -4.29
N LYS A 77 8.86 -11.29 -3.15
CA LYS A 77 8.73 -11.92 -1.83
C LYS A 77 8.01 -10.96 -0.87
N PRO A 78 6.94 -11.37 -0.18
CA PRO A 78 6.19 -10.50 0.73
C PRO A 78 6.88 -10.33 2.09
N TYR A 79 6.85 -9.10 2.59
CA TYR A 79 7.28 -8.69 3.93
C TYR A 79 6.15 -7.86 4.56
N SER A 80 5.91 -8.01 5.85
CA SER A 80 4.88 -7.26 6.58
C SER A 80 5.55 -6.26 7.53
N PHE A 81 5.11 -5.01 7.46
CA PHE A 81 5.39 -4.02 8.51
C PHE A 81 4.19 -3.95 9.44
N ILE A 82 4.41 -4.34 10.70
CA ILE A 82 3.38 -4.46 11.74
C ILE A 82 3.63 -3.38 12.78
N TYR A 83 2.59 -2.66 13.16
CA TYR A 83 2.67 -1.62 14.19
C TYR A 83 1.34 -1.51 14.94
N SER A 84 1.42 -1.13 16.21
CA SER A 84 0.24 -0.98 17.06
C SER A 84 -0.61 0.21 16.60
N THR A 85 -1.93 0.01 16.54
CA THR A 85 -2.89 1.09 16.20
C THR A 85 -3.98 1.26 17.24
N ALA A 86 -4.22 0.23 18.06
CA ALA A 86 -5.21 0.31 19.11
C ALA A 86 -4.72 1.19 20.27
N ALA A 87 -5.62 1.92 20.92
CA ALA A 87 -5.30 2.79 22.03
C ALA A 87 -4.74 1.98 23.20
N SER A 88 -5.33 0.81 23.46
CA SER A 88 -4.85 -0.14 24.46
C SER A 88 -3.41 -0.60 24.20
N GLU A 89 -3.08 -0.96 22.95
CA GLU A 89 -1.72 -1.37 22.55
C GLU A 89 -0.72 -0.20 22.68
N VAL A 90 -1.07 0.97 22.14
CA VAL A 90 -0.20 2.16 22.17
C VAL A 90 0.06 2.65 23.59
N LEU A 91 -0.89 2.48 24.51
CA LEU A 91 -0.70 2.80 25.93
C LEU A 91 0.21 1.78 26.65
N GLN A 92 0.18 0.52 26.24
CA GLN A 92 0.99 -0.54 26.83
C GLN A 92 2.46 -0.50 26.41
N ASP A 93 2.76 0.01 25.21
CA ASP A 93 4.13 0.21 24.73
C ASP A 93 4.51 1.70 24.75
N PRO A 94 5.32 2.16 25.72
CA PRO A 94 5.78 3.54 25.78
C PRO A 94 6.52 4.00 24.53
N ALA A 95 7.15 3.08 23.79
CA ALA A 95 7.89 3.33 22.56
C ALA A 95 7.02 3.26 21.29
N ALA A 96 5.74 2.89 21.40
CA ALA A 96 4.83 2.86 20.27
C ALA A 96 4.71 4.26 19.64
N PRO A 97 4.86 4.37 18.31
CA PRO A 97 4.62 5.63 17.61
C PRO A 97 3.18 6.12 17.85
N ARG A 98 3.00 7.42 18.06
CA ARG A 98 1.69 8.02 18.41
C ARG A 98 1.08 8.88 17.30
N THR A 99 1.78 9.02 16.17
CA THR A 99 1.34 9.79 15.00
C THR A 99 1.71 9.04 13.72
N ILE A 100 1.02 9.32 12.62
CA ILE A 100 1.29 8.67 11.32
C ILE A 100 2.72 8.96 10.85
N SER A 101 3.21 10.20 11.01
CA SER A 101 4.60 10.56 10.70
C SER A 101 5.61 9.77 11.55
N ALA A 102 5.34 9.57 12.85
CA ALA A 102 6.19 8.75 13.71
C ALA A 102 6.20 7.27 13.29
N VAL A 103 5.06 6.73 12.83
CA VAL A 103 5.02 5.38 12.22
C VAL A 103 5.82 5.37 10.92
N GLY A 104 5.75 6.41 10.09
CA GLY A 104 6.60 6.55 8.89
C GLY A 104 8.10 6.55 9.21
N ALA A 105 8.50 7.22 10.28
CA ALA A 105 9.87 7.19 10.80
C ALA A 105 10.27 5.80 11.31
N ALA A 106 9.36 5.09 12.00
CA ALA A 106 9.57 3.72 12.42
C ALA A 106 9.70 2.76 11.22
N LEU A 107 8.88 2.93 10.18
CA LEU A 107 8.99 2.18 8.93
C LEU A 107 10.36 2.40 8.28
N ARG A 108 10.83 3.66 8.19
CA ARG A 108 12.19 3.95 7.70
C ARG A 108 13.25 3.25 8.53
N ALA A 109 13.17 3.30 9.86
CA ALA A 109 14.13 2.64 10.74
C ALA A 109 14.19 1.13 10.50
N GLN A 110 13.03 0.49 10.39
CA GLN A 110 12.94 -0.95 10.10
C GLN A 110 13.43 -1.30 8.69
N MET A 111 13.05 -0.52 7.68
CA MET A 111 13.56 -0.70 6.31
C MET A 111 15.07 -0.52 6.25
N GLN A 112 15.66 0.45 6.97
CA GLN A 112 17.10 0.65 7.04
C GLN A 112 17.83 -0.60 7.56
N LEU A 113 17.25 -1.27 8.58
CA LEU A 113 17.79 -2.53 9.10
C LEU A 113 17.76 -3.64 8.06
N PHE A 114 16.76 -3.68 7.18
CA PHE A 114 16.67 -4.71 6.13
C PHE A 114 17.45 -4.35 4.88
N TYR A 115 17.63 -3.07 4.57
CA TYR A 115 18.11 -2.61 3.28
C TYR A 115 19.50 -3.18 2.94
N GLY A 116 20.48 -2.98 3.82
CA GLY A 116 21.84 -3.49 3.62
C GLY A 116 22.05 -4.96 4.00
N LYS A 117 21.05 -5.63 4.59
CA LYS A 117 21.19 -7.00 5.08
C LYS A 117 21.26 -8.04 3.95
N PRO A 118 21.95 -9.17 4.15
CA PRO A 118 22.02 -10.25 3.16
C PRO A 118 20.64 -10.79 2.78
N GLN A 119 20.47 -11.19 1.52
CA GLN A 119 19.21 -11.75 0.99
C GLN A 119 18.97 -13.21 1.36
N ALA A 120 19.94 -13.86 2.00
CA ALA A 120 19.92 -15.27 2.37
C ALA A 120 19.56 -15.48 3.84
N ALA A 121 19.21 -16.72 4.17
CA ALA A 121 19.04 -17.14 5.55
C ALA A 121 20.35 -16.95 6.35
N PRO A 122 20.29 -16.69 7.66
CA PRO A 122 19.06 -16.49 8.45
C PRO A 122 18.47 -15.08 8.34
N ASP A 123 19.18 -14.12 7.74
CA ASP A 123 18.92 -12.69 7.92
C ASP A 123 17.93 -12.05 6.91
N TYR A 124 17.51 -12.76 5.87
CA TYR A 124 16.42 -12.46 4.90
C TYR A 124 16.18 -10.96 4.55
N GLY A 125 17.24 -10.17 4.43
CA GLY A 125 17.23 -8.75 4.09
C GLY A 125 16.94 -8.46 2.62
N PHE A 126 17.05 -7.18 2.24
CA PHE A 126 16.78 -6.73 0.87
C PHE A 126 18.02 -6.74 -0.02
N GLY A 127 19.23 -6.81 0.53
CA GLY A 127 20.49 -6.75 -0.24
C GLY A 127 20.54 -5.56 -1.19
N ASN A 128 20.24 -4.37 -0.69
CA ASN A 128 20.19 -3.09 -1.39
C ASN A 128 19.16 -3.00 -2.53
N LYS A 129 18.24 -3.98 -2.66
CA LYS A 129 17.14 -3.89 -3.63
C LYS A 129 16.11 -2.85 -3.20
N ARG A 130 15.57 -2.13 -4.19
CA ARG A 130 14.38 -1.30 -4.00
C ARG A 130 13.16 -2.15 -3.76
N VAL A 131 12.17 -1.59 -3.08
CA VAL A 131 10.95 -2.30 -2.68
C VAL A 131 9.74 -1.80 -3.46
N VAL A 132 8.74 -2.65 -3.63
CA VAL A 132 7.37 -2.20 -3.90
C VAL A 132 6.62 -2.17 -2.58
N ILE A 133 5.84 -1.13 -2.32
CA ILE A 133 4.96 -1.05 -1.15
C ILE A 133 3.52 -1.26 -1.60
N LEU A 134 2.83 -2.20 -0.97
CA LEU A 134 1.37 -2.34 -1.05
C LEU A 134 0.81 -1.93 0.30
N ALA A 135 0.06 -0.83 0.30
CA ALA A 135 -0.41 -0.21 1.53
C ALA A 135 -1.93 -0.08 1.53
N HIS A 136 -2.56 -0.31 2.67
CA HIS A 136 -4.00 -0.19 2.84
C HIS A 136 -4.38 0.95 3.79
N SER A 137 -5.38 1.73 3.45
CA SER A 137 -5.97 2.77 4.30
C SER A 137 -4.90 3.72 4.83
N MET A 138 -4.85 3.95 6.15
CA MET A 138 -3.81 4.75 6.81
C MET A 138 -2.37 4.30 6.47
N GLY A 139 -2.15 3.02 6.16
CA GLY A 139 -0.84 2.50 5.77
C GLY A 139 -0.25 3.21 4.55
N GLY A 140 -1.08 3.69 3.62
CA GLY A 140 -0.59 4.49 2.49
C GLY A 140 -0.06 5.86 2.92
N LEU A 141 -0.65 6.47 3.96
CA LEU A 141 -0.12 7.70 4.55
C LEU A 141 1.18 7.44 5.30
N VAL A 142 1.29 6.32 6.02
CA VAL A 142 2.55 5.87 6.66
C VAL A 142 3.67 5.73 5.63
N ALA A 143 3.38 5.04 4.52
CA ALA A 143 4.35 4.85 3.44
C ALA A 143 4.74 6.18 2.79
N ARG A 144 3.79 7.09 2.56
CA ARG A 144 4.08 8.43 2.04
C ARG A 144 4.91 9.27 3.00
N ALA A 145 4.61 9.23 4.30
CA ALA A 145 5.42 9.92 5.31
C ALA A 145 6.86 9.41 5.29
N MET A 146 7.04 8.09 5.22
CA MET A 146 8.37 7.47 5.05
C MET A 146 9.05 7.95 3.76
N MET A 147 8.35 7.89 2.62
CA MET A 147 8.95 8.23 1.32
C MET A 147 9.36 9.70 1.23
N GLN A 148 8.51 10.60 1.74
CA GLN A 148 8.67 12.05 1.53
C GLN A 148 9.49 12.72 2.63
N GLU A 149 9.29 12.32 3.88
CA GLU A 149 9.84 13.03 5.06
C GLU A 149 11.14 12.39 5.59
N GLN A 150 11.42 11.13 5.25
CA GLN A 150 12.54 10.40 5.87
C GLN A 150 13.74 10.25 4.93
N VAL A 151 14.93 10.25 5.52
CA VAL A 151 16.23 10.04 4.85
C VAL A 151 16.91 8.81 5.45
N PHE A 152 17.50 7.97 4.59
CA PHE A 152 18.25 6.77 4.94
C PHE A 152 19.71 7.12 5.25
N ALA A 153 20.44 6.19 5.87
CA ALA A 153 21.83 6.40 6.31
C ALA A 153 22.79 6.73 5.16
N ASP A 154 22.45 6.38 3.92
CA ASP A 154 23.21 6.70 2.72
C ASP A 154 22.84 8.05 2.10
N GLY A 155 22.03 8.86 2.79
CA GLY A 155 21.61 10.20 2.37
C GLY A 155 20.46 10.20 1.36
N GLN A 156 20.02 9.04 0.87
CA GLN A 156 18.87 8.94 -0.03
C GLN A 156 17.55 9.11 0.74
N ARG A 157 16.54 9.70 0.09
CA ARG A 157 15.21 9.82 0.68
C ARG A 157 14.48 8.49 0.62
N GLY A 158 13.48 8.30 1.47
CA GLY A 158 12.72 7.06 1.52
C GLY A 158 12.11 6.67 0.17
N GLY A 159 11.64 7.64 -0.61
CA GLY A 159 11.09 7.40 -1.94
C GLY A 159 12.11 6.90 -2.96
N ASP A 160 13.41 7.13 -2.77
CA ASP A 160 14.47 6.59 -3.63
C ASP A 160 14.63 5.07 -3.46
N LYS A 161 14.17 4.54 -2.31
CA LYS A 161 14.17 3.10 -1.98
C LYS A 161 12.95 2.35 -2.50
N VAL A 162 11.99 3.08 -3.09
CA VAL A 162 10.69 2.55 -3.49
C VAL A 162 10.56 2.59 -5.02
N LEU A 163 10.10 1.49 -5.61
CA LEU A 163 9.71 1.40 -7.02
C LEU A 163 8.29 1.94 -7.20
N HIS A 164 7.36 1.45 -6.39
CA HIS A 164 5.98 1.93 -6.35
C HIS A 164 5.43 1.93 -4.93
N LEU A 165 4.57 2.90 -4.64
CA LEU A 165 3.58 2.82 -3.58
C LEU A 165 2.22 2.55 -4.21
N ILE A 166 1.69 1.36 -3.98
CA ILE A 166 0.35 0.96 -4.37
C ILE A 166 -0.55 1.16 -3.15
N ALA A 167 -1.32 2.24 -3.18
CA ALA A 167 -2.19 2.68 -2.09
C ALA A 167 -3.62 2.22 -2.33
N LEU A 168 -4.16 1.40 -1.43
CA LEU A 168 -5.53 0.90 -1.46
C LEU A 168 -6.37 1.70 -0.47
N ALA A 169 -7.38 2.41 -0.96
CA ALA A 169 -8.30 3.19 -0.13
C ALA A 169 -7.60 4.14 0.85
N THR A 170 -6.46 4.69 0.46
CA THR A 170 -5.67 5.56 1.34
C THR A 170 -6.30 6.95 1.41
N PRO A 171 -6.62 7.50 2.59
CA PRO A 171 -7.21 8.83 2.71
C PRO A 171 -6.18 9.93 2.42
N HIS A 172 -5.76 10.13 1.16
CA HIS A 172 -4.71 11.09 0.81
C HIS A 172 -5.08 12.54 1.14
N HIS A 173 -6.37 12.85 1.19
CA HIS A 173 -6.92 14.13 1.65
C HIS A 173 -7.66 14.02 2.98
N GLY A 174 -7.45 12.92 3.70
CA GLY A 174 -8.16 12.58 4.93
C GLY A 174 -9.46 11.82 4.65
N THR A 175 -10.21 11.56 5.71
CA THR A 175 -11.56 10.97 5.66
C THR A 175 -12.52 11.78 6.54
N PRO A 176 -13.74 12.07 6.09
CA PRO A 176 -14.74 12.76 6.91
C PRO A 176 -15.07 12.02 8.21
N LEU A 177 -14.92 10.68 8.21
CA LEU A 177 -15.16 9.87 9.41
C LEU A 177 -14.18 10.22 10.54
N ALA A 178 -12.94 10.58 10.20
CA ALA A 178 -11.97 11.03 11.20
C ALA A 178 -12.38 12.37 11.83
N ASP A 179 -12.88 13.32 11.04
CA ASP A 179 -13.40 14.60 11.54
C ASP A 179 -14.61 14.40 12.46
N VAL A 180 -15.51 13.49 12.11
CA VAL A 180 -16.63 13.10 13.00
C VAL A 180 -16.09 12.60 14.32
N ALA A 181 -15.13 11.68 14.30
CA ALA A 181 -14.60 11.08 15.51
C ALA A 181 -13.81 12.07 16.37
N VAL A 182 -13.12 13.04 15.76
CA VAL A 182 -12.49 14.15 16.48
C VAL A 182 -13.54 15.02 17.17
N LYS A 183 -14.67 15.31 16.50
CA LYS A 183 -15.68 16.23 17.02
C LYS A 183 -16.65 15.60 18.01
N LEU A 184 -17.17 14.42 17.71
CA LEU A 184 -18.18 13.72 18.51
C LEU A 184 -17.56 12.76 19.53
N GLY A 185 -16.26 12.48 19.42
CA GLY A 185 -15.51 11.53 20.23
C GLY A 185 -15.48 10.13 19.61
N LEU A 186 -14.33 9.45 19.75
CA LEU A 186 -14.06 8.13 19.15
C LEU A 186 -15.09 7.06 19.48
N GLN A 187 -15.65 7.11 20.69
CA GLN A 187 -16.65 6.15 21.16
C GLN A 187 -17.94 6.16 20.35
N THR A 188 -18.19 7.23 19.59
CA THR A 188 -19.36 7.34 18.71
C THR A 188 -19.21 6.57 17.40
N VAL A 189 -17.99 6.10 17.08
CA VAL A 189 -17.67 5.38 15.83
C VAL A 189 -16.98 4.06 16.17
N ALA A 190 -17.75 2.99 16.33
CA ALA A 190 -17.23 1.69 16.80
C ALA A 190 -16.09 1.13 15.93
N GLU A 191 -16.07 1.47 14.64
CA GLU A 191 -15.04 1.08 13.67
C GLU A 191 -13.64 1.60 14.05
N ILE A 192 -13.57 2.73 14.77
CA ILE A 192 -12.33 3.38 15.19
C ILE A 192 -12.31 3.70 16.68
N SER A 193 -13.23 3.14 17.47
CA SER A 193 -13.42 3.51 18.87
C SER A 193 -12.26 3.11 19.77
N ASP A 194 -11.53 2.04 19.42
CA ASP A 194 -10.29 1.63 20.07
C ASP A 194 -9.04 2.14 19.34
N THR A 195 -9.14 3.11 18.41
CA THR A 195 -7.96 3.65 17.74
C THR A 195 -7.28 4.73 18.57
N TRP A 196 -5.94 4.76 18.57
CA TRP A 196 -5.21 5.86 19.20
C TRP A 196 -5.54 7.23 18.57
N PRO A 197 -5.96 8.25 19.36
CA PRO A 197 -6.46 9.53 18.83
C PRO A 197 -5.52 10.25 17.86
N GLY A 198 -4.19 10.12 18.04
CA GLY A 198 -3.20 10.76 17.18
C GLY A 198 -3.24 10.26 15.73
N PHE A 199 -3.69 9.03 15.49
CA PHE A 199 -3.86 8.50 14.13
C PHE A 199 -5.13 9.01 13.45
N ILE A 200 -6.19 9.22 14.23
CA ILE A 200 -7.43 9.83 13.74
C ILE A 200 -7.20 11.29 13.37
N SER A 201 -6.52 12.04 14.23
CA SER A 201 -6.09 13.42 13.91
C SER A 201 -5.25 13.48 12.63
N GLY A 202 -4.30 12.55 12.45
CA GLY A 202 -3.49 12.47 11.24
C GLY A 202 -4.29 12.10 9.97
N SER A 203 -5.47 11.51 10.12
CA SER A 203 -6.35 11.11 9.01
C SER A 203 -7.51 12.09 8.77
N ALA A 204 -7.57 13.19 9.53
CA ALA A 204 -8.60 14.22 9.38
C ALA A 204 -8.48 14.94 8.02
N TRP A 205 -9.60 15.48 7.55
CA TRP A 205 -9.75 16.10 6.24
C TRP A 205 -8.81 17.30 6.05
N THR A 206 -8.26 17.44 4.84
CA THR A 206 -7.43 18.59 4.46
C THR A 206 -8.24 19.75 3.89
N ASN A 207 -9.57 19.62 3.76
CA ASN A 207 -10.42 20.61 3.12
C ASN A 207 -9.98 20.95 1.67
N TYR A 208 -9.34 20.01 0.96
CA TYR A 208 -8.79 20.24 -0.39
C TYR A 208 -9.85 20.69 -1.42
N ASP A 209 -11.11 20.36 -1.17
CA ASP A 209 -12.27 20.65 -2.01
C ASP A 209 -13.08 21.87 -1.55
N GLY A 210 -12.55 22.61 -0.56
CA GLY A 210 -13.15 23.81 0.01
C GLY A 210 -14.32 23.53 0.96
N LEU A 211 -14.61 22.26 1.29
CA LEU A 211 -15.63 21.95 2.28
C LEU A 211 -15.14 22.18 3.70
N ASP A 212 -16.08 22.53 4.56
CA ASP A 212 -15.89 22.72 6.00
C ASP A 212 -16.51 21.54 6.74
N LEU A 213 -15.72 20.49 6.89
CA LEU A 213 -16.06 19.46 7.86
C LEU A 213 -15.75 20.03 9.23
N ALA A 214 -16.75 20.06 10.11
CA ALA A 214 -16.82 21.01 11.22
C ALA A 214 -15.83 20.81 12.40
N SER A 215 -14.62 20.33 12.12
CA SER A 215 -13.40 20.65 12.86
C SER A 215 -12.84 21.99 12.35
N PRO A 216 -12.66 23.02 13.19
CA PRO A 216 -12.21 24.34 12.75
C PRO A 216 -10.75 24.37 12.26
N ALA A 217 -10.02 23.24 12.29
CA ALA A 217 -8.62 23.18 11.91
C ALA A 217 -8.42 22.16 10.78
N CYS A 218 -7.95 22.65 9.63
CA CYS A 218 -7.33 21.83 8.60
C CYS A 218 -6.26 20.90 9.21
N ASN A 219 -6.16 19.68 8.69
CA ASN A 219 -5.02 18.80 8.94
C ASN A 219 -3.75 19.33 8.28
N GLY A 220 -3.04 20.24 8.95
CA GLY A 220 -1.84 20.92 8.42
C GLY A 220 -0.69 19.97 8.09
N TRP A 221 -0.53 18.87 8.84
CA TRP A 221 0.46 17.85 8.53
C TRP A 221 0.17 17.16 7.19
N LEU A 222 -1.05 16.66 7.00
CA LEU A 222 -1.42 15.97 5.76
C LEU A 222 -1.42 16.93 4.57
N ALA A 223 -1.83 18.18 4.79
CA ALA A 223 -1.73 19.24 3.80
C ALA A 223 -0.26 19.50 3.38
N THR A 224 0.67 19.50 4.33
CA THR A 224 2.12 19.62 4.06
C THR A 224 2.65 18.39 3.32
N LEU A 225 2.21 17.19 3.72
CA LEU A 225 2.55 15.92 3.05
C LEU A 225 2.08 15.88 1.58
N ASN A 226 1.07 16.68 1.22
CA ASN A 226 0.53 16.85 -0.12
C ASN A 226 1.16 18.01 -0.91
N ASN A 227 2.12 18.77 -0.35
CA ASN A 227 2.62 20.03 -0.91
C ASN A 227 4.14 19.99 -1.20
N TYR A 228 4.66 18.83 -1.64
CA TYR A 228 6.00 18.70 -2.23
C TYR A 228 6.00 19.08 -3.71
N ALA A 229 7.09 19.64 -4.22
CA ALA A 229 7.24 20.00 -5.63
C ALA A 229 6.92 18.82 -6.59
N PRO A 230 6.21 19.03 -7.71
CA PRO A 230 5.81 20.30 -8.29
C PRO A 230 4.59 20.96 -7.61
N LEU A 231 3.99 20.35 -6.59
CA LEU A 231 2.90 20.94 -5.84
C LEU A 231 3.45 21.96 -4.82
N ASN A 232 4.10 23.03 -5.29
CA ASN A 232 4.58 24.14 -4.45
C ASN A 232 3.54 25.26 -4.42
N GLY A 233 3.09 25.64 -3.21
CA GLY A 233 2.23 26.81 -3.01
C GLY A 233 0.75 26.56 -3.33
N ALA A 234 0.29 25.30 -3.26
CA ALA A 234 -1.13 25.00 -3.41
C ALA A 234 -1.92 25.62 -2.25
N VAL A 235 -2.95 26.41 -2.57
CA VAL A 235 -3.99 26.77 -1.60
C VAL A 235 -4.84 25.52 -1.39
N LEU A 236 -4.61 24.80 -0.30
CA LEU A 236 -5.36 23.59 0.05
C LEU A 236 -6.63 24.00 0.80
N GLY A 237 -7.56 24.61 0.06
CA GLY A 237 -8.82 25.12 0.60
C GLY A 237 -8.64 25.99 1.84
N LYS A 238 -9.27 25.60 2.95
CA LYS A 238 -9.22 26.34 4.23
C LYS A 238 -7.94 26.17 5.04
N CYS A 239 -7.00 25.30 4.63
CA CYS A 239 -5.66 25.26 5.25
C CYS A 239 -4.89 26.58 5.09
N GLY A 240 -5.38 27.47 4.23
CA GLY A 240 -4.66 28.66 3.83
C GLY A 240 -3.44 28.30 2.98
N ALA A 241 -2.46 29.20 2.96
CA ALA A 241 -1.18 28.93 2.34
C ALA A 241 -0.40 27.94 3.20
N VAL A 242 -0.24 26.72 2.71
CA VAL A 242 0.71 25.76 3.29
C VAL A 242 2.07 26.02 2.68
N ALA A 243 3.11 26.07 3.52
CA ALA A 243 4.48 26.23 3.04
C ALA A 243 4.80 25.12 2.02
N GLY A 244 5.20 25.52 0.82
CA GLY A 244 5.70 24.58 -0.18
C GLY A 244 6.92 23.86 0.35
N VAL A 245 7.00 22.55 0.14
CA VAL A 245 8.23 21.81 0.38
C VAL A 245 9.00 21.79 -0.95
N PRO A 246 10.13 22.51 -1.05
CA PRO A 246 10.83 22.71 -2.32
C PRO A 246 11.46 21.42 -2.87
N LEU A 247 11.49 20.36 -2.07
CA LEU A 247 11.93 19.04 -2.51
C LEU A 247 10.90 18.41 -3.45
N PRO A 248 11.33 17.68 -4.49
CA PRO A 248 10.42 16.92 -5.33
C PRO A 248 9.66 15.88 -4.49
N GLY A 249 8.36 15.76 -4.69
CA GLY A 249 7.58 14.64 -4.19
C GLY A 249 7.84 13.39 -5.03
N PHE A 250 7.38 12.25 -4.54
CA PHE A 250 7.49 10.96 -5.24
C PHE A 250 6.14 10.54 -5.84
N TYR A 251 5.36 11.50 -6.34
CA TYR A 251 3.99 11.27 -6.82
C TYR A 251 3.95 10.31 -8.02
N GLU A 252 4.96 10.38 -8.88
CA GLU A 252 5.19 9.53 -10.03
C GLU A 252 5.40 8.05 -9.67
N LYS A 253 5.54 7.73 -8.38
CA LYS A 253 5.62 6.35 -7.87
C LYS A 253 4.31 5.86 -7.26
N ILE A 254 3.32 6.74 -7.08
CA ILE A 254 2.06 6.43 -6.38
C ILE A 254 1.03 5.89 -7.37
N VAL A 255 0.54 4.68 -7.10
CA VAL A 255 -0.67 4.12 -7.71
C VAL A 255 -1.80 4.21 -6.68
N ALA A 256 -2.75 5.10 -6.93
CA ALA A 256 -3.83 5.41 -6.00
C ALA A 256 -5.10 4.66 -6.42
N TYR A 257 -5.50 3.69 -5.61
CA TYR A 257 -6.74 2.94 -5.78
C TYR A 257 -7.77 3.41 -4.77
N GLY A 258 -8.97 3.73 -5.26
CA GLY A 258 -10.15 3.90 -4.43
C GLY A 258 -11.28 3.01 -4.90
N ALA A 259 -12.34 2.89 -4.11
CA ALA A 259 -13.49 2.08 -4.47
C ALA A 259 -14.80 2.88 -4.49
N ARG A 260 -15.75 2.37 -5.28
CA ARG A 260 -17.17 2.72 -5.20
C ARG A 260 -17.98 1.44 -5.01
N ASP A 261 -19.05 1.52 -4.25
CA ASP A 261 -19.96 0.40 -4.07
C ASP A 261 -20.85 0.09 -5.29
N LEU A 262 -21.23 -1.18 -5.48
CA LEU A 262 -22.33 -1.61 -6.34
C LEU A 262 -23.61 -1.63 -5.48
N GLN A 263 -24.46 -0.61 -5.65
CA GLN A 263 -25.83 -0.52 -5.12
C GLN A 263 -26.01 -0.30 -3.59
N SER A 264 -25.71 0.89 -3.04
CA SER A 264 -26.53 1.51 -1.96
C SER A 264 -26.10 2.96 -1.67
N PRO A 265 -27.03 3.88 -1.34
CA PRO A 265 -26.76 5.31 -1.24
C PRO A 265 -26.24 5.72 0.14
N ASP A 266 -24.95 5.55 0.43
CA ASP A 266 -24.42 5.98 1.75
C ASP A 266 -24.04 7.47 1.84
N LEU A 267 -24.23 8.25 0.77
CA LEU A 267 -24.23 9.72 0.81
C LEU A 267 -25.30 10.35 -0.11
N ALA A 268 -26.34 9.60 -0.51
CA ALA A 268 -27.48 10.12 -1.25
C ALA A 268 -28.83 9.84 -0.52
N ILE A 269 -29.03 10.60 0.56
CA ILE A 269 -30.27 11.29 0.99
C ILE A 269 -31.61 10.52 0.90
N SER A 270 -32.17 10.22 2.09
CA SER A 270 -33.52 9.70 2.42
C SER A 270 -33.54 8.23 2.88
N PHE A 271 -33.21 8.01 4.15
CA PHE A 271 -33.40 6.75 4.91
C PHE A 271 -32.65 5.48 4.41
N GLY A 272 -31.34 5.58 4.17
CA GLY A 272 -30.51 4.50 3.62
C GLY A 272 -30.52 3.17 4.42
N ALA A 273 -30.62 2.06 3.68
CA ALA A 273 -30.37 0.71 4.18
C ALA A 273 -28.85 0.45 4.22
N PHE A 274 -28.29 0.30 5.42
CA PHE A 274 -26.91 -0.13 5.57
C PHE A 274 -26.72 -1.53 4.99
N LYS A 275 -25.54 -1.83 4.41
CA LYS A 275 -25.20 -3.22 4.03
C LYS A 275 -25.42 -4.15 5.21
N PRO A 276 -26.00 -5.36 5.01
CA PRO A 276 -26.10 -6.37 6.06
C PRO A 276 -24.74 -6.56 6.76
N GLY A 277 -24.72 -6.39 8.08
CA GLY A 277 -23.50 -6.46 8.89
C GLY A 277 -22.82 -5.12 9.21
N SER A 278 -23.34 -3.99 8.69
CA SER A 278 -22.86 -2.67 9.10
C SER A 278 -23.25 -2.36 10.53
N SER A 279 -22.33 -1.75 11.28
CA SER A 279 -22.61 -1.39 12.68
C SER A 279 -23.65 -0.28 12.76
N ALA A 280 -24.60 -0.41 13.68
CA ALA A 280 -25.53 0.66 14.02
C ALA A 280 -24.81 1.93 14.53
N SER A 281 -23.54 1.82 14.94
CA SER A 281 -22.68 2.96 15.31
C SER A 281 -22.34 3.89 14.14
N LEU A 282 -22.59 3.48 12.89
CA LEU A 282 -22.38 4.36 11.73
C LEU A 282 -23.54 5.32 11.52
N VAL A 283 -24.70 5.11 12.17
CA VAL A 283 -25.88 5.99 12.03
C VAL A 283 -25.58 7.41 12.52
N PRO A 284 -24.99 7.65 13.71
CA PRO A 284 -24.66 9.00 14.14
C PRO A 284 -23.60 9.66 13.25
N SER A 285 -22.59 8.91 12.78
CA SER A 285 -21.58 9.42 11.84
C SER A 285 -22.20 9.78 10.50
N TYR A 286 -23.11 8.95 10.01
CA TYR A 286 -23.92 9.21 8.82
C TYR A 286 -24.74 10.49 8.99
N SER A 287 -25.56 10.60 10.04
CA SER A 287 -26.41 11.79 10.24
C SER A 287 -25.57 13.05 10.34
N TYR A 288 -24.46 12.98 11.08
CA TYR A 288 -23.53 14.10 11.18
C TYR A 288 -22.93 14.49 9.82
N LEU A 289 -22.44 13.53 9.03
CA LEU A 289 -21.88 13.81 7.71
C LEU A 289 -22.94 14.30 6.73
N HIS A 290 -24.15 13.71 6.75
CA HIS A 290 -25.26 14.12 5.91
C HIS A 290 -25.69 15.56 6.19
N ASP A 291 -25.85 15.92 7.47
CA ASP A 291 -26.27 17.26 7.89
C ASP A 291 -25.15 18.29 7.70
N SER A 292 -23.88 17.86 7.73
CA SER A 292 -22.71 18.74 7.64
C SER A 292 -22.13 18.87 6.23
N LEU A 293 -22.38 17.93 5.31
CA LEU A 293 -21.82 17.93 3.96
C LEU A 293 -22.89 18.33 2.92
N PRO A 294 -22.70 19.44 2.18
CA PRO A 294 -23.57 19.81 1.07
C PRO A 294 -23.36 18.96 -0.19
N ARG A 295 -22.48 17.95 -0.15
CA ARG A 295 -22.08 17.14 -1.30
C ARG A 295 -22.08 15.65 -0.99
N SER A 296 -22.49 14.86 -1.98
CA SER A 296 -22.38 13.40 -1.95
C SER A 296 -21.02 12.94 -2.46
N TYR A 297 -20.39 11.99 -1.79
CA TYR A 297 -19.15 11.35 -2.23
C TYR A 297 -19.39 9.88 -2.49
N GLY A 298 -19.01 9.41 -3.69
CA GLY A 298 -18.73 7.99 -3.88
C GLY A 298 -17.59 7.61 -2.93
N ASN A 299 -17.79 6.57 -2.12
CA ASN A 299 -16.84 6.16 -1.10
C ASN A 299 -16.94 4.64 -0.89
N ASP A 300 -16.03 4.10 -0.09
CA ASP A 300 -15.94 2.68 0.27
C ASP A 300 -16.44 2.38 1.69
N ALA A 301 -17.40 3.18 2.17
CA ALA A 301 -17.90 3.32 3.54
C ALA A 301 -17.01 4.12 4.51
N VAL A 302 -15.75 4.40 4.17
CA VAL A 302 -14.84 5.16 5.05
C VAL A 302 -14.16 6.32 4.31
N VAL A 303 -13.59 6.05 3.14
CA VAL A 303 -12.75 7.01 2.41
C VAL A 303 -13.43 7.43 1.11
N PRO A 304 -13.67 8.74 0.91
CA PRO A 304 -14.14 9.25 -0.37
C PRO A 304 -13.23 8.85 -1.51
N LEU A 305 -13.80 8.43 -2.65
CA LEU A 305 -13.06 7.99 -3.83
C LEU A 305 -12.01 9.03 -4.26
N ALA A 306 -12.38 10.30 -4.24
CA ALA A 306 -11.49 11.39 -4.61
C ALA A 306 -10.27 11.52 -3.68
N SER A 307 -10.47 11.32 -2.37
CA SER A 307 -9.38 11.22 -1.40
C SER A 307 -8.54 9.96 -1.64
N ALA A 308 -9.18 8.81 -1.87
CA ALA A 308 -8.51 7.54 -2.16
C ALA A 308 -7.67 7.57 -3.45
N GLN A 309 -8.15 8.24 -4.50
CA GLN A 309 -7.44 8.41 -5.77
C GLN A 309 -6.46 9.58 -5.76
N PHE A 310 -6.27 10.23 -4.61
CA PHE A 310 -5.40 11.39 -4.47
C PHE A 310 -5.70 12.48 -5.52
N GLU A 311 -6.98 12.81 -5.72
CA GLU A 311 -7.43 13.77 -6.74
C GLU A 311 -6.65 15.10 -6.65
N GLY A 312 -6.30 15.68 -7.80
CA GLY A 312 -5.49 16.90 -7.87
C GLY A 312 -3.96 16.70 -7.81
N ALA A 313 -3.45 15.53 -7.41
CA ALA A 313 -2.01 15.25 -7.41
C ALA A 313 -1.49 14.63 -8.75
N PRO A 314 -0.23 14.83 -9.14
CA PRO A 314 0.33 14.22 -10.35
C PRO A 314 0.81 12.78 -10.08
N VAL A 315 -0.10 11.87 -9.71
CA VAL A 315 0.23 10.48 -9.41
C VAL A 315 0.49 9.64 -10.67
N PHE A 316 1.25 8.55 -10.54
CA PHE A 316 1.52 7.61 -11.64
C PHE A 316 0.24 7.13 -12.32
N ARG A 317 -0.70 6.69 -11.48
CA ARG A 317 -1.96 6.13 -11.93
C ARG A 317 -3.02 6.24 -10.85
N ARG A 318 -4.23 6.53 -11.29
CA ARG A 318 -5.45 6.35 -10.52
C ARG A 318 -6.18 5.14 -11.06
N ALA A 319 -6.76 4.36 -10.17
CA ALA A 319 -7.64 3.29 -10.57
C ALA A 319 -8.78 3.18 -9.57
N GLN A 320 -9.87 2.60 -10.06
CA GLN A 320 -11.05 2.37 -9.27
C GLN A 320 -11.27 0.87 -9.15
N ALA A 321 -11.56 0.43 -7.94
CA ALA A 321 -12.03 -0.90 -7.65
C ALA A 321 -13.55 -0.85 -7.49
N TYR A 322 -14.28 -1.75 -8.13
CA TYR A 322 -15.73 -1.79 -8.00
C TYR A 322 -16.11 -2.74 -6.86
N ALA A 323 -17.15 -2.39 -6.11
CA ALA A 323 -17.75 -3.22 -5.07
C ALA A 323 -16.76 -3.69 -3.99
N CYS A 324 -15.91 -2.77 -3.53
CA CYS A 324 -15.05 -2.98 -2.37
C CYS A 324 -15.58 -2.14 -1.22
N ASP A 325 -15.54 -2.72 -0.02
CA ASP A 325 -15.93 -2.08 1.22
C ASP A 325 -14.71 -2.10 2.14
N HIS A 326 -14.36 -0.92 2.64
CA HIS A 326 -13.15 -0.65 3.41
C HIS A 326 -13.00 -1.59 4.62
N ARG A 327 -14.12 -1.99 5.22
CA ARG A 327 -14.17 -2.79 6.46
C ARG A 327 -13.77 -4.24 6.22
N TYR A 328 -14.10 -4.76 5.04
CA TYR A 328 -13.81 -6.14 4.67
C TYR A 328 -12.44 -6.29 4.05
N ILE A 329 -11.73 -5.21 3.73
CA ILE A 329 -10.32 -5.29 3.37
C ILE A 329 -9.52 -6.01 4.47
N ARG A 330 -9.88 -5.82 5.75
CA ARG A 330 -9.23 -6.50 6.87
C ARG A 330 -9.49 -8.01 6.96
N ARG A 331 -10.55 -8.53 6.31
CA ARG A 331 -11.02 -9.93 6.48
C ARG A 331 -11.18 -10.70 5.16
N GLY A 332 -11.19 -10.02 4.02
CA GLY A 332 -11.78 -10.49 2.77
C GLY A 332 -13.31 -10.54 2.82
N TYR A 333 -13.93 -10.59 1.65
CA TYR A 333 -15.34 -10.92 1.46
C TYR A 333 -15.51 -12.39 1.17
N GLN A 334 -16.33 -13.14 1.93
CA GLN A 334 -16.93 -14.35 1.36
C GLN A 334 -17.84 -13.97 0.20
N GLN A 335 -17.54 -14.49 -0.98
CA GLN A 335 -18.32 -14.41 -2.18
C GLN A 335 -18.67 -15.81 -2.60
N ALA A 336 -19.95 -16.06 -2.83
CA ALA A 336 -20.38 -17.25 -3.54
C ALA A 336 -19.87 -17.17 -4.98
N VAL A 337 -18.82 -17.91 -5.29
CA VAL A 337 -18.28 -18.06 -6.63
C VAL A 337 -19.05 -19.16 -7.33
N ILE A 338 -19.71 -18.80 -8.43
CA ILE A 338 -20.48 -19.72 -9.26
C ILE A 338 -19.60 -20.11 -10.45
N ILE A 339 -19.18 -21.37 -10.49
CA ILE A 339 -18.51 -21.96 -11.65
C ILE A 339 -19.41 -23.01 -12.29
N TRP A 340 -19.08 -23.39 -13.53
CA TRP A 340 -19.85 -24.40 -14.28
C TRP A 340 -19.94 -25.78 -13.59
N LYS A 341 -19.10 -26.04 -12.58
CA LYS A 341 -19.06 -27.29 -11.81
C LYS A 341 -19.67 -27.19 -10.40
N GLY A 342 -20.18 -26.03 -9.97
CA GLY A 342 -20.78 -25.84 -8.66
C GLY A 342 -20.62 -24.43 -8.09
N SER A 343 -21.20 -24.19 -6.92
CA SER A 343 -21.01 -22.96 -6.14
C SER A 343 -20.17 -23.23 -4.90
N TYR A 344 -19.26 -22.33 -4.58
CA TYR A 344 -18.50 -22.37 -3.33
C TYR A 344 -18.20 -20.96 -2.84
N ASP A 345 -18.04 -20.79 -1.52
CA ASP A 345 -17.72 -19.48 -0.94
C ASP A 345 -16.20 -19.24 -0.96
N GLU A 346 -15.76 -18.13 -1.53
CA GLU A 346 -14.37 -17.70 -1.56
C GLU A 346 -14.16 -16.33 -0.95
N TRP A 347 -12.96 -16.10 -0.41
CA TRP A 347 -12.59 -14.81 0.15
C TRP A 347 -11.92 -13.91 -0.90
N ALA A 348 -12.56 -12.81 -1.31
CA ALA A 348 -11.99 -11.83 -2.24
C ALA A 348 -11.93 -10.41 -1.65
N PHE A 349 -10.97 -9.58 -2.09
CA PHE A 349 -10.79 -8.21 -1.58
C PHE A 349 -11.88 -7.24 -2.09
N CYS A 350 -12.45 -7.52 -3.26
CA CYS A 350 -13.56 -6.79 -3.90
C CYS A 350 -14.49 -7.80 -4.58
N GLN A 351 -15.79 -7.49 -4.70
CA GLN A 351 -16.69 -8.25 -5.58
C GLN A 351 -16.31 -8.03 -7.04
N ALA A 352 -16.17 -9.13 -7.79
CA ALA A 352 -16.08 -9.05 -9.25
C ALA A 352 -17.41 -8.49 -9.78
N THR A 353 -17.35 -7.55 -10.73
CA THR A 353 -18.56 -7.00 -11.33
C THR A 353 -19.18 -8.04 -12.26
N PRO A 354 -20.51 -8.20 -12.32
CA PRO A 354 -21.14 -9.03 -13.35
C PRO A 354 -20.71 -8.58 -14.75
N GLY A 355 -19.99 -9.44 -15.48
CA GLY A 355 -19.45 -9.14 -16.81
C GLY A 355 -17.93 -8.94 -16.88
N ASP A 356 -17.24 -8.85 -15.75
CA ASP A 356 -15.77 -8.90 -15.72
C ASP A 356 -15.30 -10.29 -16.19
N ALA A 357 -14.23 -10.33 -16.99
CA ALA A 357 -13.67 -11.57 -17.50
C ALA A 357 -13.25 -12.48 -16.32
N ALA A 358 -13.95 -13.61 -16.16
CA ALA A 358 -13.57 -14.66 -15.23
C ALA A 358 -12.29 -15.32 -15.76
N TYR A 359 -11.12 -14.89 -15.28
CA TYR A 359 -9.89 -15.64 -15.53
C TYR A 359 -9.88 -16.86 -14.59
N THR A 360 -9.79 -18.07 -15.11
CA THR A 360 -9.62 -19.23 -14.23
C THR A 360 -8.27 -19.10 -13.53
N SER A 361 -8.25 -18.97 -12.19
CA SER A 361 -7.04 -19.25 -11.42
C SER A 361 -6.67 -20.70 -11.76
N GLY A 362 -5.45 -20.92 -12.24
CA GLY A 362 -5.04 -22.18 -12.87
C GLY A 362 -4.95 -23.41 -11.95
N SER A 363 -5.70 -23.45 -10.85
CA SER A 363 -5.77 -24.61 -9.96
C SER A 363 -7.19 -24.76 -9.40
N GLY A 364 -7.72 -25.98 -9.39
CA GLY A 364 -9.08 -26.33 -8.95
C GLY A 364 -9.38 -26.14 -7.46
N SER A 365 -8.60 -25.31 -6.76
CA SER A 365 -8.70 -25.01 -5.32
C SER A 365 -8.54 -23.50 -5.03
N GLY A 366 -8.55 -22.65 -6.07
CA GLY A 366 -7.85 -21.36 -6.03
C GLY A 366 -8.71 -20.15 -5.68
N TYR A 367 -8.39 -19.51 -4.54
CA TYR A 367 -8.90 -18.20 -4.11
C TYR A 367 -9.04 -17.20 -5.29
N ALA A 368 -10.23 -16.66 -5.55
CA ALA A 368 -10.47 -15.66 -6.60
C ALA A 368 -9.74 -14.35 -6.32
N VAL A 369 -8.49 -14.29 -6.78
CA VAL A 369 -7.85 -13.02 -7.18
C VAL A 369 -8.19 -12.66 -8.63
N SER A 370 -8.72 -13.62 -9.38
CA SER A 370 -9.23 -13.38 -10.72
C SER A 370 -10.47 -12.49 -10.72
N GLY A 371 -10.51 -11.52 -11.62
CA GLY A 371 -11.56 -10.50 -11.67
C GLY A 371 -11.44 -9.41 -10.60
N SER A 372 -10.56 -9.59 -9.61
CA SER A 372 -10.23 -8.54 -8.64
C SER A 372 -9.18 -7.58 -9.19
N ILE A 373 -9.09 -6.40 -8.58
CA ILE A 373 -8.06 -5.38 -8.79
C ILE A 373 -6.61 -5.90 -8.80
N PHE A 374 -6.36 -7.04 -8.16
CA PHE A 374 -5.05 -7.66 -8.13
C PHE A 374 -4.71 -8.38 -9.44
N GLY A 375 -5.65 -9.16 -9.98
CA GLY A 375 -5.43 -10.04 -11.14
C GLY A 375 -5.90 -9.50 -12.49
N ALA A 376 -6.70 -8.42 -12.51
CA ALA A 376 -7.16 -7.82 -13.76
C ALA A 376 -5.98 -7.29 -14.62
N PRO A 377 -6.08 -7.29 -15.96
CA PRO A 377 -5.08 -6.66 -16.81
C PRO A 377 -4.82 -5.19 -16.42
N GLY A 378 -3.54 -4.85 -16.24
CA GLY A 378 -3.15 -3.57 -15.66
C GLY A 378 -3.50 -3.44 -14.17
N GLY A 379 -3.76 -4.52 -13.45
CA GLY A 379 -4.04 -4.48 -12.02
C GLY A 379 -2.78 -4.26 -11.16
N ILE A 380 -2.92 -4.53 -9.86
CA ILE A 380 -1.81 -4.42 -8.88
C ILE A 380 -0.66 -5.35 -9.26
N ILE A 381 -0.94 -6.60 -9.64
CA ILE A 381 0.11 -7.56 -9.98
C ILE A 381 0.84 -7.18 -11.26
N ASP A 382 0.13 -6.67 -12.28
CA ASP A 382 0.78 -6.17 -13.49
C ASP A 382 1.66 -4.95 -13.22
N THR A 383 1.24 -4.08 -12.29
CA THR A 383 2.08 -2.96 -11.82
C THR A 383 3.36 -3.47 -11.15
N ILE A 384 3.24 -4.43 -10.22
CA ILE A 384 4.38 -5.05 -9.53
C ILE A 384 5.30 -5.75 -10.54
N LYS A 385 4.71 -6.43 -11.53
CA LYS A 385 5.43 -7.15 -12.59
C LYS A 385 6.22 -6.20 -13.46
N ALA A 386 5.60 -5.14 -13.97
CA ALA A 386 6.27 -4.17 -14.83
C ALA A 386 7.48 -3.54 -14.12
N ALA A 387 7.29 -3.07 -12.88
CA ALA A 387 8.36 -2.49 -12.08
C ALA A 387 9.49 -3.50 -11.77
N THR A 388 9.13 -4.73 -11.37
CA THR A 388 10.11 -5.77 -11.06
C THR A 388 10.92 -6.18 -12.28
N GLN A 389 10.27 -6.37 -13.43
CA GLN A 389 10.95 -6.78 -14.66
C GLN A 389 11.86 -5.67 -15.19
N ALA A 390 11.40 -4.41 -15.16
CA ALA A 390 12.22 -3.27 -15.53
C ALA A 390 13.45 -3.16 -14.63
N GLU A 391 13.27 -3.27 -13.31
CA GLU A 391 14.36 -3.21 -12.33
C GLU A 391 15.42 -4.29 -12.60
N ARG A 392 15.00 -5.55 -12.79
CA ARG A 392 15.92 -6.66 -13.06
C ARG A 392 16.69 -6.49 -14.36
N VAL A 393 16.02 -6.04 -15.42
CA VAL A 393 16.70 -5.81 -16.71
C VAL A 393 17.70 -4.66 -16.61
N MET A 394 17.39 -3.60 -15.85
CA MET A 394 18.34 -2.51 -15.62
C MET A 394 19.52 -2.96 -14.74
N ASP A 395 19.29 -3.74 -13.68
CA ASP A 395 20.36 -4.31 -12.85
C ASP A 395 21.31 -5.20 -13.67
N TRP A 396 20.74 -6.04 -14.54
CA TRP A 396 21.52 -6.85 -15.47
C TRP A 396 22.30 -5.99 -16.48
N ALA A 397 21.65 -4.98 -17.06
CA ALA A 397 22.25 -4.11 -18.07
C ALA A 397 23.46 -3.33 -17.51
N GLU A 398 23.40 -2.88 -16.26
CA GLU A 398 24.52 -2.22 -15.58
C GLU A 398 25.78 -3.09 -15.55
N MET A 399 25.60 -4.39 -15.40
CA MET A 399 26.69 -5.35 -15.32
C MET A 399 27.15 -5.81 -16.70
N ALA A 400 26.21 -6.06 -17.61
CA ALA A 400 26.51 -6.47 -18.99
C ALA A 400 27.15 -5.35 -19.82
N PHE A 401 26.81 -4.09 -19.55
CA PHE A 401 27.25 -2.91 -20.31
C PHE A 401 27.97 -1.90 -19.40
N ALA A 402 28.83 -2.40 -18.52
CA ALA A 402 29.53 -1.60 -17.51
C ALA A 402 30.29 -0.39 -18.09
N ALA A 403 30.82 -0.47 -19.32
CA ALA A 403 31.49 0.66 -19.96
C ALA A 403 30.56 1.88 -20.18
N ALA A 404 29.27 1.63 -20.42
CA ALA A 404 28.27 2.67 -20.66
C ALA A 404 27.40 2.97 -19.43
N LEU A 405 27.20 2.00 -18.55
CA LEU A 405 26.17 2.07 -17.49
C LEU A 405 26.70 1.90 -16.07
N ARG A 406 28.01 1.75 -15.86
CA ARG A 406 28.52 1.61 -14.49
C ARG A 406 28.58 2.96 -13.79
N ALA A 407 27.97 3.03 -12.61
CA ALA A 407 28.07 4.16 -11.70
C ALA A 407 28.74 3.72 -10.37
N PRO A 408 29.40 4.63 -9.64
CA PRO A 408 29.95 4.33 -8.31
C PRO A 408 28.89 3.89 -7.30
N SER A 409 27.66 4.37 -7.47
CA SER A 409 26.46 3.94 -6.75
C SER A 409 25.35 3.70 -7.77
N PRO A 410 24.62 2.56 -7.72
CA PRO A 410 23.54 2.28 -8.65
C PRO A 410 22.50 3.41 -8.65
N PRO A 411 22.23 4.06 -9.80
CA PRO A 411 21.30 5.17 -9.86
C PRO A 411 19.88 4.72 -9.51
N ALA A 412 19.13 5.60 -8.83
CA ALA A 412 17.72 5.41 -8.50
C ALA A 412 16.90 5.10 -9.77
N THR A 413 16.02 4.10 -9.69
CA THR A 413 14.96 3.94 -10.69
C THR A 413 13.93 5.01 -10.43
N SER A 414 13.75 5.84 -11.45
CA SER A 414 12.79 6.94 -11.50
C SER A 414 11.67 6.57 -12.46
N ILE A 415 10.53 7.26 -12.30
CA ILE A 415 9.39 7.10 -13.19
C ILE A 415 9.08 8.45 -13.80
N GLY A 416 8.91 8.51 -15.12
CA GLY A 416 8.66 9.79 -15.79
C GLY A 416 8.29 9.60 -17.25
N MET A 417 7.32 10.37 -17.75
CA MET A 417 6.84 10.30 -19.13
C MET A 417 6.42 8.87 -19.58
N GLY A 418 5.99 8.05 -18.61
CA GLY A 418 5.62 6.64 -18.81
C GLY A 418 6.78 5.64 -18.82
N PHE A 419 8.02 6.09 -18.55
CA PHE A 419 9.18 5.22 -18.43
C PHE A 419 9.45 4.85 -16.98
N TYR A 420 9.87 3.61 -16.74
CA TYR A 420 10.80 3.28 -15.67
C TYR A 420 12.20 3.54 -16.19
N TYR A 421 13.01 4.39 -15.57
CA TYR A 421 14.33 4.69 -16.11
C TYR A 421 15.37 4.96 -15.04
N ARG A 422 16.63 4.79 -15.42
CA ARG A 422 17.82 5.18 -14.66
C ARG A 422 18.65 6.15 -15.47
N TYR A 423 19.17 7.17 -14.80
CA TYR A 423 20.12 8.12 -15.36
C TYR A 423 21.51 7.85 -14.80
N TYR A 424 22.47 7.64 -15.69
CA TYR A 424 23.86 7.37 -15.41
C TYR A 424 24.67 8.65 -15.66
N ALA A 425 24.86 9.44 -14.60
CA ALA A 425 25.50 10.75 -14.70
C ALA A 425 26.93 10.69 -15.28
N THR A 426 27.70 9.64 -14.95
CA THR A 426 29.09 9.48 -15.42
C THR A 426 29.20 9.37 -16.93
N SER A 427 28.26 8.67 -17.57
CA SER A 427 28.23 8.46 -19.03
C SER A 427 27.24 9.37 -19.74
N ASN A 428 26.48 10.18 -19.00
CA ASN A 428 25.33 10.92 -19.49
C ASN A 428 24.39 10.03 -20.33
N ALA A 429 24.03 8.87 -19.77
CA ALA A 429 23.20 7.88 -20.42
C ALA A 429 21.92 7.61 -19.64
N TYR A 430 20.88 7.21 -20.34
CA TYR A 430 19.61 6.76 -19.81
C TYR A 430 19.33 5.35 -20.33
N VAL A 431 18.87 4.49 -19.43
CA VAL A 431 18.21 3.24 -19.79
C VAL A 431 16.82 3.31 -19.21
N GLY A 432 15.82 2.92 -20.00
CA GLY A 432 14.46 2.88 -19.49
C GLY A 432 13.59 1.86 -20.18
N VAL A 433 12.43 1.61 -19.59
CA VAL A 433 11.43 0.66 -20.05
C VAL A 433 10.10 1.39 -20.18
N LYS A 434 9.47 1.29 -21.33
CA LYS A 434 8.14 1.83 -21.59
C LYS A 434 7.40 0.91 -22.56
N ASP A 435 6.13 0.63 -22.27
CA ASP A 435 5.25 -0.16 -23.13
C ASP A 435 5.86 -1.51 -23.57
N GLY A 436 6.60 -2.16 -22.65
CA GLY A 436 7.25 -3.44 -22.90
C GLY A 436 8.50 -3.37 -23.80
N VAL A 437 9.02 -2.18 -24.09
CA VAL A 437 10.25 -1.96 -24.86
C VAL A 437 11.31 -1.32 -23.97
N VAL A 438 12.55 -1.78 -24.12
CA VAL A 438 13.73 -1.22 -23.46
C VAL A 438 14.36 -0.20 -24.38
N PHE A 439 14.58 0.99 -23.86
CA PHE A 439 15.14 2.14 -24.55
C PHE A 439 16.50 2.52 -23.96
N TYR A 440 17.35 3.06 -24.82
CA TYR A 440 18.61 3.68 -24.45
C TYR A 440 18.70 5.07 -25.06
N MET A 441 19.25 6.02 -24.31
CA MET A 441 19.60 7.36 -24.80
C MET A 441 20.93 7.76 -24.18
N GLY A 442 21.96 7.98 -24.99
CA GLY A 442 23.28 8.39 -24.50
C GLY A 442 24.27 8.61 -25.64
N PRO A 443 25.57 8.75 -25.35
CA PRO A 443 26.58 9.03 -26.38
C PRO A 443 26.58 8.03 -27.53
N ALA A 444 26.43 6.73 -27.23
CA ALA A 444 26.39 5.67 -28.24
C ALA A 444 25.18 5.74 -29.20
N SER A 445 24.10 6.41 -28.81
CA SER A 445 22.94 6.65 -29.68
C SER A 445 22.92 8.06 -30.28
N GLY A 446 24.00 8.84 -30.13
CA GLY A 446 24.02 10.25 -30.54
C GLY A 446 23.00 11.09 -29.77
N GLN A 447 22.76 10.74 -28.50
CA GLN A 447 21.73 11.34 -27.65
C GLN A 447 20.29 11.20 -28.20
N GLN A 448 20.07 10.23 -29.08
CA GLN A 448 18.72 9.88 -29.54
C GLN A 448 18.12 8.80 -28.65
N LEU A 449 16.82 8.88 -28.42
CA LEU A 449 16.08 7.81 -27.76
C LEU A 449 15.88 6.66 -28.75
N VAL A 450 16.53 5.53 -28.50
CA VAL A 450 16.51 4.36 -29.39
C VAL A 450 15.91 3.16 -28.66
N GLY A 451 14.93 2.50 -29.29
CA GLY A 451 14.43 1.21 -28.83
C GLY A 451 15.47 0.12 -29.09
N VAL A 452 15.91 -0.56 -28.03
CA VAL A 452 16.99 -1.56 -28.08
C VAL A 452 16.42 -2.95 -28.32
N ALA A 453 15.43 -3.34 -27.52
CA ALA A 453 14.82 -4.67 -27.56
C ALA A 453 13.51 -4.68 -26.78
N THR A 454 12.76 -5.79 -26.87
CA THR A 454 11.62 -6.00 -25.98
C THR A 454 12.09 -6.28 -24.55
N LEU A 455 11.30 -5.88 -23.56
CA LEU A 455 11.52 -6.22 -22.16
C LEU A 455 11.55 -7.73 -21.96
N ALA A 456 10.65 -8.47 -22.62
CA ALA A 456 10.57 -9.92 -22.52
C ALA A 456 11.86 -10.60 -22.99
N SER A 457 12.44 -10.16 -24.12
CA SER A 457 13.70 -10.74 -24.62
C SER A 457 14.88 -10.45 -23.70
N LEU A 458 15.00 -9.24 -23.16
CA LEU A 458 16.10 -8.90 -22.25
C LEU A 458 15.91 -9.50 -20.86
N LEU A 459 14.67 -9.72 -20.42
CA LEU A 459 14.38 -10.40 -19.16
C LEU A 459 14.87 -11.84 -19.19
N ALA A 460 14.71 -12.55 -20.31
CA ALA A 460 15.25 -13.90 -20.45
C ALA A 460 16.78 -13.93 -20.29
N SER A 461 17.48 -12.95 -20.88
CA SER A 461 18.93 -12.79 -20.71
C SER A 461 19.32 -12.46 -19.27
N ALA A 462 18.57 -11.55 -18.62
CA ALA A 462 18.79 -11.18 -17.22
C ALA A 462 18.61 -12.39 -16.29
N GLN A 463 17.55 -13.17 -16.48
CA GLN A 463 17.28 -14.39 -15.71
C GLN A 463 18.36 -15.45 -15.90
N ALA A 464 18.83 -15.67 -17.13
CA ALA A 464 19.93 -16.59 -17.42
C ALA A 464 21.25 -16.16 -16.74
N ALA A 465 21.43 -14.85 -16.53
CA ALA A 465 22.57 -14.28 -15.80
C ALA A 465 22.36 -14.19 -14.28
N GLY A 466 21.22 -14.66 -13.75
CA GLY A 466 20.93 -14.68 -12.31
C GLY A 466 20.35 -13.39 -11.75
N TYR A 467 19.60 -12.61 -12.53
CA TYR A 467 18.95 -11.34 -12.12
C TYR A 467 17.44 -11.42 -11.90
#